data_AF-A0A2A9HF76-F1
#
_entry.id   AF-A0A2A9HF76-F1
#
_cell.length_a   1.000
_cell.length_b   1.000
_cell.length_c   1.000
_cell.angle_alpha   90.00
_cell.angle_beta   90.00
_cell.angle_gamma   90.00
#
_symmetry.space_group_name_H-M   'P 1'
#
loop_
_entity.id
_entity.type
_entity.pdbx_description
1 polymer ?
#
loop_
_entity_poly.entity_id
_entity_poly.type
_entity_poly.pdbx_seq_one_letter_code
_entity_poly.pdbx_strand_id
1 'polypeptide(L)'
;MSSTFWRRTVAFGIVALLLAALPAAAVQGQGKPDDPGGGGGGGGGGGGQAGTTLSAYKTAEGFWEITYDWTVEKTASPAAVLLSTGNSQDVTFTITATRTKVSERIGVRGEICVTNDGGVPTEGLAIADTVLYQDGGGPYQPLAGATNVPVDVSANPVLDPGESHCYPYEIEFTPVPGASYKNSAQVTITNHSGSLGTPKGPSPDAGFSLPSSPTEIDETASLSDALGSCPAGFTCTLLGDWGPWSLTDSDTRTLTLTITNNTACDTETTLVNTATLTEGDSGQVRTSSATVTVRAPACQVLEQCTYTQGYWKTHGEAWPTGYPTTAIFYSSGKSWMTVLWTPPAKGNAYYILAHQYIAAKLNVANGAVPPAAVAQALTDADTWFMGRTNDAAPSGTARTQALTLAGILAAFNEGTTGPGHCGSTPTTN
;
A
#
# COMPACT_ATOMS: atom_id res chain seq x y z
N MET A 1 4.42 9.19 37.47
CA MET A 1 4.89 10.22 36.51
C MET A 1 5.38 9.48 35.28
N SER A 2 4.84 9.51 34.07
CA SER A 2 3.63 10.07 33.45
C SER A 2 3.39 9.13 32.25
N SER A 3 2.27 8.41 32.19
CA SER A 3 1.89 7.56 31.05
C SER A 3 0.92 8.34 30.17
N THR A 4 1.44 8.91 29.08
CA THR A 4 0.64 9.64 28.10
C THR A 4 -0.11 8.68 27.19
N PHE A 5 -1.42 8.58 27.44
CA PHE A 5 -2.42 8.04 26.53
C PHE A 5 -2.42 8.85 25.22
N TRP A 6 -2.13 8.21 24.09
CA TRP A 6 -2.37 8.79 22.77
C TRP A 6 -3.83 8.57 22.38
N ARG A 7 -4.63 9.64 22.39
CA ARG A 7 -5.99 9.67 21.86
C ARG A 7 -5.92 9.61 20.33
N ARG A 8 -6.49 8.55 19.74
CA ARG A 8 -6.76 8.49 18.29
C ARG A 8 -7.94 9.41 17.99
N THR A 9 -7.68 10.52 17.32
CA THR A 9 -8.73 11.37 16.73
C THR A 9 -9.07 10.78 15.36
N VAL A 10 -10.23 10.14 15.25
CA VAL A 10 -10.82 9.76 13.96
C VAL A 10 -11.45 11.03 13.39
N ALA A 11 -10.82 11.60 12.36
CA ALA A 11 -11.40 12.69 11.59
C ALA A 11 -12.33 12.10 10.53
N PHE A 12 -13.64 12.27 10.71
CA PHE A 12 -14.61 12.01 9.65
C PHE A 12 -14.46 13.09 8.59
N GLY A 13 -13.88 12.73 7.45
CA GLY A 13 -13.88 13.57 6.25
C GLY A 13 -15.28 13.63 5.67
N ILE A 14 -15.81 14.84 5.51
CA ILE A 14 -17.06 15.10 4.80
C ILE A 14 -16.85 14.72 3.33
N VAL A 15 -17.53 13.68 2.86
CA VAL A 15 -17.62 13.33 1.44
C VAL A 15 -18.48 14.40 0.77
N ALA A 16 -17.87 15.27 -0.02
CA ALA A 16 -18.59 16.16 -0.92
C ALA A 16 -19.01 15.35 -2.15
N LEU A 17 -20.29 14.96 -2.23
CA LEU A 17 -20.88 14.41 -3.45
C LEU A 17 -20.80 15.49 -4.54
N LEU A 18 -19.95 15.27 -5.55
CA LEU A 18 -20.01 16.00 -6.81
C LEU A 18 -21.27 15.54 -7.55
N LEU A 19 -22.33 16.36 -7.50
CA LEU A 19 -23.46 16.24 -8.43
C LEU A 19 -22.94 16.42 -9.85
N ALA A 20 -22.84 15.32 -10.60
CA ALA A 20 -22.69 15.38 -12.04
C ALA A 20 -23.99 15.95 -12.63
N ALA A 21 -23.93 17.18 -13.16
CA ALA A 21 -25.02 17.75 -13.93
C ALA A 21 -25.23 16.93 -15.22
N LEU A 22 -26.34 16.19 -15.29
CA LEU A 22 -26.77 15.56 -16.53
C LEU A 22 -27.25 16.63 -17.52
N PRO A 23 -26.94 16.52 -18.82
CA PRO A 23 -27.36 17.50 -19.81
C PRO A 23 -28.88 17.39 -20.06
N ALA A 24 -29.56 18.54 -20.02
CA ALA A 24 -30.94 18.65 -20.45
C ALA A 24 -31.07 18.27 -21.93
N ALA A 25 -31.65 17.11 -22.21
CA ALA A 25 -32.05 16.72 -23.55
C ALA A 25 -33.33 17.50 -23.92
N ALA A 26 -33.17 18.49 -24.81
CA ALA A 26 -34.28 19.19 -25.43
C ALA A 26 -35.08 18.21 -26.32
N VAL A 27 -36.32 17.91 -25.93
CA VAL A 27 -37.30 17.26 -26.81
C VAL A 27 -38.09 18.35 -27.52
N GLN A 28 -37.91 18.41 -28.85
CA GLN A 28 -38.66 19.25 -29.77
C GLN A 28 -40.13 18.86 -29.78
N GLY A 29 -41.00 19.87 -29.83
CA GLY A 29 -42.44 19.74 -29.70
C GLY A 29 -43.13 19.05 -30.88
N GLN A 30 -44.34 18.56 -30.59
CA GLN A 30 -45.37 18.32 -31.59
C GLN A 30 -46.76 18.60 -31.00
N GLY A 31 -47.53 19.42 -31.73
CA GLY A 31 -48.95 19.17 -31.93
C GLY A 31 -49.93 19.73 -30.91
N LYS A 32 -50.25 21.02 -31.05
CA LYS A 32 -51.56 21.59 -30.68
C LYS A 32 -52.65 20.89 -31.52
N PRO A 33 -53.76 20.40 -30.93
CA PRO A 33 -55.00 20.17 -31.67
C PRO A 33 -55.93 21.38 -31.54
N ASP A 34 -56.59 21.66 -32.64
CA ASP A 34 -57.47 22.80 -32.86
C ASP A 34 -58.78 22.76 -32.06
N ASP A 35 -59.28 23.98 -31.84
CA ASP A 35 -60.62 24.36 -31.41
C ASP A 35 -61.71 23.77 -32.35
N PRO A 36 -62.93 23.53 -31.82
CA PRO A 36 -64.01 24.38 -32.33
C PRO A 36 -65.03 24.80 -31.25
N GLY A 37 -65.10 26.11 -31.02
CA GLY A 37 -66.27 26.96 -31.24
C GLY A 37 -67.63 26.55 -30.64
N GLY A 38 -68.13 27.39 -29.72
CA GLY A 38 -69.52 27.85 -29.77
C GLY A 38 -70.28 27.92 -28.43
N GLY A 39 -70.82 29.11 -28.12
CA GLY A 39 -72.05 29.25 -27.34
C GLY A 39 -71.94 30.11 -26.07
N GLY A 40 -72.37 31.37 -26.17
CA GLY A 40 -72.38 32.33 -25.05
C GLY A 40 -73.50 32.14 -24.02
N GLY A 41 -73.40 32.94 -22.96
CA GLY A 41 -74.44 33.11 -21.95
C GLY A 41 -73.90 33.89 -20.74
N GLY A 42 -74.21 35.18 -20.68
CA GLY A 42 -73.76 36.06 -19.60
C GLY A 42 -74.57 35.92 -18.30
N GLY A 43 -73.98 36.46 -17.23
CA GLY A 43 -74.69 37.02 -16.09
C GLY A 43 -74.67 36.19 -14.81
N GLY A 44 -74.13 36.78 -13.74
CA GLY A 44 -74.43 36.34 -12.38
C GLY A 44 -73.29 36.58 -11.38
N GLY A 45 -73.24 37.78 -10.81
CA GLY A 45 -72.38 38.08 -9.67
C GLY A 45 -72.77 37.27 -8.44
N GLY A 46 -71.76 36.69 -7.79
CA GLY A 46 -71.80 36.18 -6.44
C GLY A 46 -70.38 36.32 -5.86
N GLY A 47 -70.20 37.19 -4.88
CA GLY A 47 -68.90 37.50 -4.28
C GLY A 47 -68.34 36.33 -3.47
N GLY A 48 -67.76 35.34 -4.14
CA GLY A 48 -66.82 34.40 -3.56
C GLY A 48 -65.45 35.05 -3.50
N GLN A 49 -64.87 35.17 -2.31
CA GLN A 49 -63.55 35.77 -2.09
C GLN A 49 -62.52 35.18 -3.07
N ALA A 50 -61.86 36.06 -3.84
CA ALA A 50 -60.93 35.70 -4.91
C ALA A 50 -59.63 35.12 -4.31
N GLY A 51 -59.55 33.79 -4.23
CA GLY A 51 -58.30 33.05 -3.97
C GLY A 51 -57.52 32.77 -5.26
N THR A 52 -56.52 31.89 -5.18
CA THR A 52 -55.79 31.39 -6.36
C THR A 52 -56.03 29.89 -6.61
N THR A 53 -55.46 29.32 -7.67
CA THR A 53 -55.55 27.88 -8.01
C THR A 53 -54.19 27.33 -8.38
N LEU A 54 -53.99 26.02 -8.21
CA LEU A 54 -52.74 25.35 -8.54
C LEU A 54 -52.97 24.21 -9.53
N SER A 55 -52.00 24.02 -10.42
CA SER A 55 -51.74 22.76 -11.10
C SER A 55 -50.35 22.27 -10.70
N ALA A 56 -50.16 20.95 -10.75
CA ALA A 56 -48.87 20.36 -10.45
C ALA A 56 -48.69 19.05 -11.22
N TYR A 57 -47.44 18.73 -11.52
CA TYR A 57 -47.01 17.40 -11.96
C TYR A 57 -45.78 16.98 -11.16
N LYS A 58 -45.46 15.70 -11.16
CA LYS A 58 -44.24 15.19 -10.54
C LYS A 58 -43.56 14.13 -11.39
N THR A 59 -42.25 14.03 -11.24
CA THR A 59 -41.46 12.89 -11.71
C THR A 59 -41.19 11.95 -10.54
N ALA A 60 -40.86 10.69 -10.83
CA ALA A 60 -40.43 9.73 -9.82
C ALA A 60 -39.49 8.70 -10.45
N GLU A 61 -38.27 8.61 -9.94
CA GLU A 61 -37.25 7.65 -10.33
C GLU A 61 -36.75 6.90 -9.10
N GLY A 62 -36.86 5.57 -9.12
CA GLY A 62 -36.31 4.74 -8.07
C GLY A 62 -34.79 4.67 -8.16
N PHE A 63 -34.11 4.67 -7.02
CA PHE A 63 -32.66 4.50 -6.95
C PHE A 63 -32.27 3.42 -5.96
N TRP A 64 -31.13 2.78 -6.21
CA TRP A 64 -30.44 1.87 -5.30
C TRP A 64 -28.95 2.13 -5.45
N GLU A 65 -28.33 2.64 -4.39
CA GLU A 65 -26.93 3.06 -4.38
C GLU A 65 -26.19 2.37 -3.23
N ILE A 66 -25.02 1.80 -3.50
CA ILE A 66 -24.12 1.26 -2.49
C ILE A 66 -22.80 2.02 -2.58
N THR A 67 -22.28 2.46 -1.44
CA THR A 67 -20.97 3.10 -1.36
C THR A 67 -20.05 2.23 -0.52
N TYR A 68 -18.86 1.98 -1.07
CA TYR A 68 -17.79 1.28 -0.38
C TYR A 68 -16.71 2.27 0.07
N ASP A 69 -15.94 1.82 1.06
CA ASP A 69 -14.72 2.47 1.54
C ASP A 69 -13.62 1.41 1.63
N TRP A 70 -12.39 1.80 1.34
CA TRP A 70 -11.23 0.94 1.39
C TRP A 70 -10.27 1.36 2.49
N THR A 71 -9.56 0.39 3.06
CA THR A 71 -8.40 0.65 3.91
C THR A 71 -7.23 -0.20 3.45
N VAL A 72 -6.01 0.25 3.77
CA VAL A 72 -4.78 -0.48 3.48
C VAL A 72 -3.89 -0.50 4.71
N GLU A 73 -3.41 -1.69 5.06
CA GLU A 73 -2.40 -1.92 6.10
C GLU A 73 -1.21 -2.65 5.50
N LYS A 74 0.00 -2.28 5.92
CA LYS A 74 1.23 -2.95 5.49
C LYS A 74 2.10 -3.29 6.69
N THR A 75 2.59 -4.52 6.72
CA THR A 75 3.49 -5.03 7.76
C THR A 75 4.73 -5.67 7.13
N ALA A 76 5.78 -5.85 7.93
CA ALA A 76 7.02 -6.52 7.51
C ALA A 76 7.44 -7.58 8.55
N SER A 77 7.90 -8.73 8.08
CA SER A 77 8.40 -9.82 8.90
C SER A 77 9.63 -10.49 8.28
N PRO A 78 10.78 -10.55 8.98
CA PRO A 78 11.04 -9.90 10.27
C PRO A 78 11.11 -8.37 10.13
N ALA A 79 10.83 -7.64 11.22
CA ALA A 79 10.95 -6.17 11.26
C ALA A 79 12.40 -5.66 11.39
N ALA A 80 13.35 -6.57 11.66
CA ALA A 80 14.77 -6.26 11.71
C ALA A 80 15.61 -7.45 11.21
N VAL A 81 16.72 -7.16 10.55
CA VAL A 81 17.70 -8.16 10.08
C VAL A 81 19.11 -7.74 10.48
N LEU A 82 19.93 -8.71 10.86
CA LEU A 82 21.37 -8.55 11.11
C LEU A 82 22.13 -9.41 10.11
N LEU A 83 22.89 -8.78 9.22
CA LEU A 83 23.56 -9.43 8.11
C LEU A 83 25.07 -9.14 8.15
N SER A 84 25.87 -10.17 8.37
CA SER A 84 27.31 -10.11 8.06
C SER A 84 27.54 -10.03 6.55
N THR A 85 28.68 -9.49 6.14
CA THR A 85 29.09 -9.43 4.74
C THR A 85 29.00 -10.80 4.07
N GLY A 86 28.36 -10.87 2.90
CA GLY A 86 28.09 -12.09 2.13
C GLY A 86 26.79 -12.81 2.47
N ASN A 87 26.17 -12.50 3.61
CA ASN A 87 24.91 -13.14 4.01
C ASN A 87 23.69 -12.45 3.40
N SER A 88 22.62 -13.23 3.23
CA SER A 88 21.33 -12.75 2.78
C SER A 88 20.21 -13.22 3.71
N GLN A 89 19.13 -12.44 3.79
CA GLN A 89 17.93 -12.77 4.53
C GLN A 89 16.70 -12.26 3.78
N ASP A 90 15.66 -13.09 3.74
CA ASP A 90 14.37 -12.70 3.18
C ASP A 90 13.54 -11.95 4.23
N VAL A 91 12.85 -10.91 3.75
CA VAL A 91 11.80 -10.20 4.47
C VAL A 91 10.51 -10.27 3.67
N THR A 92 9.43 -10.65 4.34
CA THR A 92 8.10 -10.68 3.77
C THR A 92 7.34 -9.42 4.18
N PHE A 93 6.88 -8.65 3.20
CA PHE A 93 5.88 -7.62 3.40
C PHE A 93 4.49 -8.18 3.14
N THR A 94 3.56 -7.92 4.06
CA THR A 94 2.14 -8.28 3.88
C THR A 94 1.34 -7.00 3.76
N ILE A 95 0.62 -6.86 2.65
CA ILE A 95 -0.33 -5.76 2.39
C ILE A 95 -1.74 -6.33 2.52
N THR A 96 -2.54 -5.75 3.40
CA THR A 96 -3.95 -6.10 3.56
C THR A 96 -4.80 -4.93 3.09
N ALA A 97 -5.57 -5.14 2.02
CA ALA A 97 -6.58 -4.20 1.55
C ALA A 97 -7.96 -4.68 2.02
N THR A 98 -8.74 -3.80 2.65
CA THR A 98 -10.07 -4.15 3.17
C THR A 98 -11.12 -3.22 2.59
N ARG A 99 -12.06 -3.79 1.84
CA ARG A 99 -13.26 -3.13 1.34
C ARG A 99 -14.38 -3.26 2.35
N THR A 100 -15.05 -2.16 2.65
CA THR A 100 -16.16 -2.09 3.60
C THR A 100 -17.35 -1.40 2.95
N LYS A 101 -18.54 -2.00 3.02
CA LYS A 101 -19.78 -1.30 2.64
C LYS A 101 -20.09 -0.26 3.72
N VAL A 102 -20.04 1.02 3.38
CA VAL A 102 -20.28 2.12 4.33
C VAL A 102 -21.68 2.70 4.23
N SER A 103 -22.34 2.56 3.08
CA SER A 103 -23.70 3.03 2.87
C SER A 103 -24.45 2.13 1.89
N GLU A 104 -25.76 2.00 2.11
CA GLU A 104 -26.70 1.42 1.17
C GLU A 104 -27.99 2.24 1.25
N ARG A 105 -28.34 2.89 0.14
CA ARG A 105 -29.48 3.81 0.05
C ARG A 105 -30.43 3.30 -1.01
N ILE A 106 -31.70 3.19 -0.66
CA ILE A 106 -32.76 2.79 -1.58
C ILE A 106 -33.91 3.77 -1.40
N GLY A 107 -34.45 4.26 -2.50
CA GLY A 107 -35.48 5.28 -2.41
C GLY A 107 -36.05 5.70 -3.75
N VAL A 108 -36.72 6.84 -3.73
CA VAL A 108 -37.25 7.53 -4.90
C VAL A 108 -36.83 9.00 -4.86
N ARG A 109 -36.45 9.53 -6.02
CA ARG A 109 -36.15 10.95 -6.21
C ARG A 109 -36.87 11.49 -7.44
N GLY A 110 -36.94 12.81 -7.52
CA GLY A 110 -37.60 13.50 -8.62
C GLY A 110 -37.85 14.96 -8.28
N GLU A 111 -38.76 15.56 -9.02
CA GLU A 111 -39.19 16.94 -8.80
C GLU A 111 -40.71 17.02 -8.79
N ILE A 112 -41.24 17.95 -8.00
CA ILE A 112 -42.65 18.33 -7.99
C ILE A 112 -42.73 19.75 -8.54
N CYS A 113 -43.29 19.89 -9.73
CA CYS A 113 -43.43 21.17 -10.40
C CYS A 113 -44.82 21.73 -10.17
N VAL A 114 -44.91 22.91 -9.56
CA VAL A 114 -46.16 23.57 -9.18
C VAL A 114 -46.29 24.84 -10.02
N THR A 115 -47.49 25.08 -10.54
CA THR A 115 -47.85 26.31 -11.26
C THR A 115 -49.00 26.99 -10.56
N ASN A 116 -48.88 28.31 -10.37
CA ASN A 116 -49.97 29.14 -9.89
C ASN A 116 -50.84 29.57 -11.09
N ASP A 117 -52.00 28.94 -11.26
CA ASP A 117 -52.91 29.20 -12.39
C ASP A 117 -53.87 30.36 -12.14
N GLY A 118 -53.88 30.93 -10.93
CA GLY A 118 -54.81 32.00 -10.56
C GLY A 118 -54.19 33.40 -10.62
N GLY A 119 -55.01 34.39 -10.23
CA GLY A 119 -54.70 35.81 -10.40
C GLY A 119 -54.03 36.50 -9.22
N VAL A 120 -53.73 35.79 -8.13
CA VAL A 120 -53.05 36.34 -6.93
C VAL A 120 -51.92 35.41 -6.48
N PRO A 121 -50.87 35.93 -5.80
CA PRO A 121 -49.78 35.10 -5.28
C PRO A 121 -50.27 34.03 -4.31
N THR A 122 -49.57 32.90 -4.22
CA THR A 122 -49.91 31.82 -3.29
C THR A 122 -49.62 32.19 -1.83
N GLU A 123 -50.43 31.71 -0.90
CA GLU A 123 -50.15 31.81 0.54
C GLU A 123 -50.02 30.42 1.16
N GLY A 124 -49.05 30.26 2.06
CA GLY A 124 -48.86 29.01 2.81
C GLY A 124 -48.60 27.80 1.92
N LEU A 125 -47.83 27.97 0.83
CA LEU A 125 -47.45 26.86 -0.04
C LEU A 125 -46.71 25.80 0.79
N ALA A 126 -47.24 24.58 0.75
CA ALA A 126 -46.65 23.43 1.41
C ALA A 126 -46.83 22.18 0.55
N ILE A 127 -45.80 21.33 0.55
CA ILE A 127 -45.77 20.07 -0.19
C ILE A 127 -45.45 18.94 0.78
N ALA A 128 -46.31 17.92 0.82
CA ALA A 128 -46.08 16.69 1.59
C ALA A 128 -46.13 15.49 0.63
N ASP A 129 -45.07 14.69 0.61
CA ASP A 129 -44.93 13.59 -0.35
C ASP A 129 -45.05 12.23 0.32
N THR A 130 -45.69 11.28 -0.36
CA THR A 130 -45.98 9.96 0.18
C THR A 130 -45.68 8.87 -0.84
N VAL A 131 -44.77 7.97 -0.47
CA VAL A 131 -44.54 6.73 -1.19
C VAL A 131 -45.67 5.76 -0.86
N LEU A 132 -46.27 5.23 -1.90
CA LEU A 132 -47.31 4.22 -1.87
C LEU A 132 -46.76 2.93 -2.49
N TYR A 133 -47.19 1.79 -1.98
CA TYR A 133 -46.86 0.50 -2.58
C TYR A 133 -48.11 -0.38 -2.73
N GLN A 134 -48.03 -1.35 -3.62
CA GLN A 134 -49.05 -2.36 -3.86
C GLN A 134 -48.37 -3.74 -3.90
N ASP A 135 -48.85 -4.66 -3.07
CA ASP A 135 -48.50 -6.08 -3.09
C ASP A 135 -49.73 -6.94 -3.41
N GLY A 136 -49.53 -8.05 -4.13
CA GLY A 136 -50.59 -9.04 -4.37
C GLY A 136 -51.87 -8.55 -5.08
N GLY A 137 -51.82 -7.41 -5.78
CA GLY A 137 -52.96 -6.85 -6.52
C GLY A 137 -53.98 -6.06 -5.69
N GLY A 138 -53.72 -5.80 -4.40
CA GLY A 138 -54.57 -4.94 -3.53
C GLY A 138 -54.53 -3.45 -3.90
N PRO A 139 -55.22 -2.54 -3.20
CA PRO A 139 -55.06 -1.11 -3.45
C PRO A 139 -53.66 -0.62 -3.03
N TYR A 140 -53.21 0.49 -3.61
CA TYR A 140 -52.01 1.20 -3.12
C TYR A 140 -52.20 1.66 -1.67
N GLN A 141 -51.20 1.42 -0.83
CA GLN A 141 -51.19 1.82 0.57
C GLN A 141 -49.92 2.62 0.93
N PRO A 142 -49.97 3.56 1.89
CA PRO A 142 -48.79 4.31 2.34
C PRO A 142 -47.68 3.41 2.86
N LEU A 143 -46.45 3.70 2.44
CA LEU A 143 -45.26 3.04 2.93
C LEU A 143 -44.82 3.68 4.25
N ALA A 144 -44.71 2.85 5.29
CA ALA A 144 -44.26 3.30 6.61
C ALA A 144 -42.85 3.92 6.52
N GLY A 145 -42.67 5.08 7.17
CA GLY A 145 -41.41 5.83 7.11
C GLY A 145 -41.26 6.76 5.90
N ALA A 146 -42.14 6.64 4.90
CA ALA A 146 -42.13 7.46 3.68
C ALA A 146 -43.52 8.08 3.41
N THR A 147 -44.19 8.53 4.48
CA THR A 147 -45.55 9.12 4.42
C THR A 147 -45.52 10.56 4.91
N ASN A 148 -46.17 11.46 4.18
CA ASN A 148 -46.23 12.91 4.46
C ASN A 148 -44.84 13.54 4.70
N VAL A 149 -43.85 13.13 3.91
CA VAL A 149 -42.49 13.67 3.96
C VAL A 149 -42.53 15.11 3.46
N PRO A 150 -42.15 16.11 4.27
CA PRO A 150 -42.18 17.50 3.83
C PRO A 150 -41.12 17.73 2.74
N VAL A 151 -41.50 18.39 1.65
CA VAL A 151 -40.58 18.82 0.60
C VAL A 151 -40.19 20.27 0.86
N ASP A 152 -38.90 20.58 0.74
CA ASP A 152 -38.39 21.92 0.98
C ASP A 152 -38.84 22.89 -0.12
N VAL A 153 -39.69 23.84 0.26
CA VAL A 153 -40.20 24.90 -0.62
C VAL A 153 -39.45 26.23 -0.45
N SER A 154 -38.41 26.27 0.38
CA SER A 154 -37.70 27.50 0.74
C SER A 154 -37.04 28.22 -0.44
N ALA A 155 -36.70 27.48 -1.51
CA ALA A 155 -36.18 28.06 -2.74
C ALA A 155 -37.17 29.00 -3.43
N ASN A 156 -38.47 28.71 -3.32
CA ASN A 156 -39.52 29.59 -3.81
C ASN A 156 -40.85 29.37 -3.05
N PRO A 157 -41.03 29.97 -1.85
CA PRO A 157 -42.16 29.66 -0.98
C PRO A 157 -43.47 30.35 -1.40
N VAL A 158 -43.42 31.28 -2.36
CA VAL A 158 -44.57 32.04 -2.88
C VAL A 158 -44.46 32.08 -4.39
N LEU A 159 -45.47 31.57 -5.10
CA LEU A 159 -45.58 31.65 -6.55
C LEU A 159 -46.50 32.81 -6.94
N ASP A 160 -45.98 33.74 -7.74
CA ASP A 160 -46.76 34.80 -8.36
C ASP A 160 -47.73 34.26 -9.42
N PRO A 161 -48.74 35.05 -9.85
CA PRO A 161 -49.67 34.64 -10.90
C PRO A 161 -48.97 34.16 -12.18
N GLY A 162 -49.26 32.93 -12.61
CA GLY A 162 -48.66 32.29 -13.78
C GLY A 162 -47.23 31.78 -13.58
N GLU A 163 -46.66 31.89 -12.38
CA GLU A 163 -45.33 31.38 -12.06
C GLU A 163 -45.34 29.86 -11.86
N SER A 164 -44.28 29.21 -12.34
CA SER A 164 -44.00 27.79 -12.11
C SER A 164 -42.65 27.60 -11.42
N HIS A 165 -42.58 26.65 -10.49
CA HIS A 165 -41.32 26.23 -9.87
C HIS A 165 -41.30 24.72 -9.61
N CYS A 166 -40.13 24.11 -9.74
CA CYS A 166 -39.91 22.68 -9.49
C CYS A 166 -39.11 22.48 -8.20
N TYR A 167 -39.66 21.72 -7.27
CA TYR A 167 -39.05 21.42 -5.98
C TYR A 167 -38.48 19.99 -6.02
N PRO A 168 -37.15 19.81 -5.92
CA PRO A 168 -36.56 18.48 -5.89
C PRO A 168 -36.90 17.78 -4.57
N TYR A 169 -37.05 16.46 -4.64
CA TYR A 169 -37.27 15.62 -3.48
C TYR A 169 -36.45 14.33 -3.58
N GLU A 170 -36.13 13.76 -2.44
CA GLU A 170 -35.56 12.42 -2.31
C GLU A 170 -36.10 11.77 -1.03
N ILE A 171 -36.62 10.55 -1.16
CA ILE A 171 -37.22 9.80 -0.05
C ILE A 171 -36.58 8.41 -0.02
N GLU A 172 -35.78 8.16 1.00
CA GLU A 172 -35.23 6.84 1.30
C GLU A 172 -36.27 5.98 2.02
N PHE A 173 -36.34 4.69 1.66
CA PHE A 173 -37.26 3.75 2.28
C PHE A 173 -36.78 2.30 2.18
N THR A 174 -37.30 1.44 3.06
CA THR A 174 -37.08 -0.01 2.97
C THR A 174 -38.04 -0.64 1.95
N PRO A 175 -37.55 -1.29 0.87
CA PRO A 175 -38.41 -1.89 -0.13
C PRO A 175 -39.26 -3.04 0.42
N VAL A 176 -40.50 -3.11 -0.04
CA VAL A 176 -41.37 -4.28 0.06
C VAL A 176 -41.09 -5.22 -1.13
N PRO A 177 -40.65 -6.48 -0.89
CA PRO A 177 -40.33 -7.41 -1.95
C PRO A 177 -41.49 -7.66 -2.92
N GLY A 178 -41.24 -7.53 -4.22
CA GLY A 178 -42.23 -7.77 -5.28
C GLY A 178 -43.33 -6.72 -5.39
N ALA A 179 -43.26 -5.62 -4.65
CA ALA A 179 -44.25 -4.55 -4.71
C ALA A 179 -44.09 -3.67 -5.96
N SER A 180 -45.21 -3.11 -6.43
CA SER A 180 -45.22 -1.98 -7.35
C SER A 180 -45.31 -0.68 -6.55
N TYR A 181 -44.63 0.39 -7.01
CA TYR A 181 -44.55 1.65 -6.29
C TYR A 181 -45.16 2.81 -7.06
N LYS A 182 -45.70 3.76 -6.29
CA LYS A 182 -46.18 5.05 -6.76
C LYS A 182 -45.77 6.11 -5.74
N ASN A 183 -45.39 7.29 -6.19
CA ASN A 183 -45.17 8.43 -5.32
C ASN A 183 -46.28 9.47 -5.55
N SER A 184 -46.86 10.01 -4.48
CA SER A 184 -47.99 10.93 -4.50
C SER A 184 -47.69 12.15 -3.65
N ALA A 185 -47.67 13.32 -4.27
CA ALA A 185 -47.48 14.58 -3.57
C ALA A 185 -48.83 15.21 -3.22
N GLN A 186 -48.93 15.85 -2.05
CA GLN A 186 -50.03 16.73 -1.69
C GLN A 186 -49.50 18.16 -1.70
N VAL A 187 -49.90 18.94 -2.71
CA VAL A 187 -49.52 20.35 -2.85
C VAL A 187 -50.68 21.19 -2.33
N THR A 188 -50.41 22.08 -1.36
CA THR A 188 -51.46 22.87 -0.71
C THR A 188 -51.07 24.33 -0.58
N ILE A 189 -52.08 25.20 -0.64
CA ILE A 189 -52.03 26.61 -0.28
C ILE A 189 -53.22 26.93 0.63
N THR A 190 -53.11 27.97 1.44
CA THR A 190 -54.19 28.41 2.34
C THR A 190 -55.17 29.37 1.67
N ASN A 191 -54.77 30.03 0.57
CA ASN A 191 -55.62 30.94 -0.20
C ASN A 191 -56.22 30.30 -1.46
N HIS A 192 -56.48 28.98 -1.44
CA HIS A 192 -57.12 28.29 -2.57
C HIS A 192 -58.55 28.79 -2.82
N SER A 193 -58.88 29.05 -4.08
CA SER A 193 -60.23 29.44 -4.53
C SER A 193 -61.27 28.42 -4.09
N GLY A 194 -62.32 28.88 -3.42
CA GLY A 194 -63.38 28.03 -2.87
C GLY A 194 -62.99 27.23 -1.62
N SER A 195 -61.85 27.53 -0.98
CA SER A 195 -61.41 26.90 0.28
C SER A 195 -60.45 27.77 1.09
N LEU A 196 -60.75 29.06 1.26
CA LEU A 196 -59.88 29.98 1.97
C LEU A 196 -59.66 29.60 3.43
N GLY A 197 -58.43 29.78 3.91
CA GLY A 197 -57.99 29.47 5.27
C GLY A 197 -57.73 27.97 5.53
N THR A 198 -58.10 27.08 4.60
CA THR A 198 -57.89 25.64 4.73
C THR A 198 -56.89 25.17 3.66
N PRO A 199 -55.78 24.51 4.02
CA PRO A 199 -54.82 23.96 3.06
C PRO A 199 -55.51 23.09 2.01
N LYS A 200 -55.41 23.48 0.74
CA LYS A 200 -56.01 22.76 -0.39
C LYS A 200 -55.17 22.94 -1.65
N GLY A 201 -55.15 21.91 -2.49
CA GLY A 201 -54.54 21.95 -3.81
C GLY A 201 -54.50 20.56 -4.46
N PRO A 202 -53.75 20.40 -5.56
CA PRO A 202 -53.68 19.18 -6.33
C PRO A 202 -52.85 18.09 -5.64
N SER A 203 -53.05 16.85 -6.11
CA SER A 203 -52.27 15.69 -5.66
C SER A 203 -51.70 14.90 -6.84
N PRO A 204 -50.63 15.39 -7.52
CA PRO A 204 -50.04 14.66 -8.62
C PRO A 204 -49.38 13.37 -8.13
N ASP A 205 -49.44 12.33 -8.96
CA ASP A 205 -48.78 11.06 -8.70
C ASP A 205 -47.94 10.57 -9.89
N ALA A 206 -46.93 9.75 -9.60
CA ALA A 206 -46.08 9.12 -10.59
C ALA A 206 -45.67 7.71 -10.14
N GLY A 207 -45.85 6.72 -11.02
CA GLY A 207 -45.36 5.36 -10.81
C GLY A 207 -43.84 5.28 -11.00
N PHE A 208 -43.18 4.38 -10.27
CA PHE A 208 -41.75 4.12 -10.45
C PHE A 208 -41.39 2.67 -10.13
N SER A 209 -40.23 2.25 -10.58
CA SER A 209 -39.62 0.96 -10.26
C SER A 209 -38.25 1.17 -9.63
N LEU A 210 -37.86 0.29 -8.70
CA LEU A 210 -36.49 0.24 -8.22
C LEU A 210 -35.58 -0.43 -9.27
N PRO A 211 -34.31 -0.02 -9.38
CA PRO A 211 -33.32 -0.71 -10.21
C PRO A 211 -33.17 -2.20 -9.81
N SER A 212 -32.85 -3.06 -10.78
CA SER A 212 -32.64 -4.50 -10.52
C SER A 212 -31.30 -4.82 -9.82
N SER A 213 -30.38 -3.87 -9.81
CA SER A 213 -29.05 -3.94 -9.18
C SER A 213 -28.66 -2.54 -8.69
N PRO A 214 -27.83 -2.44 -7.65
CA PRO A 214 -27.36 -1.15 -7.19
C PRO A 214 -26.43 -0.50 -8.21
N THR A 215 -26.43 0.82 -8.24
CA THR A 215 -25.25 1.58 -8.66
C THR A 215 -24.25 1.52 -7.52
N GLU A 216 -23.11 0.90 -7.76
CA GLU A 216 -22.05 0.83 -6.75
C GLU A 216 -21.06 1.97 -6.97
N ILE A 217 -20.50 2.48 -5.87
CA ILE A 217 -19.45 3.50 -5.85
C ILE A 217 -18.28 2.91 -5.06
N ASP A 218 -17.10 2.97 -5.65
CA ASP A 218 -15.84 2.44 -5.13
C ASP A 218 -15.88 0.92 -4.91
N GLU A 219 -16.63 0.19 -5.74
CA GLU A 219 -16.66 -1.27 -5.74
C GLU A 219 -15.33 -1.90 -6.13
N THR A 220 -14.46 -1.12 -6.80
CA THR A 220 -13.10 -1.47 -7.16
C THR A 220 -12.06 -0.51 -6.57
N ALA A 221 -10.81 -0.99 -6.47
CA ALA A 221 -9.65 -0.17 -6.14
C ALA A 221 -8.41 -0.67 -6.88
N SER A 222 -7.39 0.18 -6.99
CA SER A 222 -6.05 -0.22 -7.46
C SER A 222 -5.06 -0.21 -6.29
N LEU A 223 -4.15 -1.17 -6.27
CA LEU A 223 -3.11 -1.31 -5.27
C LEU A 223 -1.73 -1.32 -5.94
N SER A 224 -0.82 -0.48 -5.48
CA SER A 224 0.56 -0.42 -5.94
C SER A 224 1.53 -0.43 -4.76
N ASP A 225 2.76 -0.86 -4.98
CA ASP A 225 3.80 -0.88 -3.97
C ASP A 225 5.08 -0.22 -4.46
N ALA A 226 5.74 0.51 -3.57
CA ALA A 226 6.99 1.20 -3.85
C ALA A 226 8.01 0.94 -2.75
N LEU A 227 9.05 0.18 -3.09
CA LEU A 227 10.20 -0.01 -2.22
C LEU A 227 11.07 1.25 -2.23
N GLY A 228 11.41 1.74 -1.05
CA GLY A 228 12.40 2.81 -0.89
C GLY A 228 13.79 2.38 -1.35
N SER A 229 14.73 3.33 -1.40
CA SER A 229 16.10 3.03 -1.81
C SER A 229 16.73 1.96 -0.90
N CYS A 230 17.33 0.94 -1.53
CA CYS A 230 18.09 -0.05 -0.78
C CYS A 230 19.27 0.63 -0.07
N PRO A 231 19.56 0.29 1.20
CA PRO A 231 20.63 0.96 1.93
C PRO A 231 22.01 0.71 1.33
N ALA A 232 22.92 1.68 1.48
CA ALA A 232 24.27 1.59 0.94
C ALA A 232 25.02 0.35 1.46
N GLY A 233 25.71 -0.34 0.57
CA GLY A 233 26.42 -1.58 0.86
C GLY A 233 25.55 -2.85 0.87
N PHE A 234 24.23 -2.73 0.74
CA PHE A 234 23.28 -3.83 0.57
C PHE A 234 22.73 -3.91 -0.86
N THR A 235 22.29 -5.09 -1.27
CA THR A 235 21.46 -5.31 -2.46
C THR A 235 20.08 -5.79 -2.02
N CYS A 236 19.04 -5.26 -2.63
CA CYS A 236 17.65 -5.62 -2.35
C CYS A 236 17.05 -6.21 -3.63
N THR A 237 16.74 -7.50 -3.61
CA THR A 237 16.22 -8.25 -4.76
C THR A 237 14.74 -8.53 -4.55
N LEU A 238 13.89 -7.93 -5.38
CA LEU A 238 12.44 -8.13 -5.38
C LEU A 238 12.13 -9.52 -5.94
N LEU A 239 11.37 -10.33 -5.22
CA LEU A 239 10.91 -11.63 -5.68
C LEU A 239 9.41 -11.59 -5.97
N GLY A 240 9.03 -12.07 -7.16
CA GLY A 240 7.64 -12.16 -7.59
C GLY A 240 7.09 -10.86 -8.18
N ASP A 241 5.76 -10.78 -8.24
CA ASP A 241 5.02 -9.63 -8.74
C ASP A 241 4.81 -8.61 -7.61
N TRP A 242 5.09 -7.34 -7.90
CA TRP A 242 4.97 -6.21 -6.97
C TRP A 242 3.92 -5.19 -7.44
N GLY A 243 3.08 -5.60 -8.41
CA GLY A 243 1.94 -4.83 -8.88
C GLY A 243 2.28 -3.87 -10.03
N PRO A 244 1.36 -2.98 -10.39
CA PRO A 244 0.08 -2.71 -9.70
C PRO A 244 -0.95 -3.83 -9.87
N TRP A 245 -1.92 -3.90 -8.95
CA TRP A 245 -3.04 -4.83 -8.98
C TRP A 245 -4.38 -4.09 -8.99
N SER A 246 -5.37 -4.67 -9.67
CA SER A 246 -6.76 -4.26 -9.57
C SER A 246 -7.50 -5.16 -8.58
N LEU A 247 -8.25 -4.55 -7.67
CA LEU A 247 -9.00 -5.22 -6.60
C LEU A 247 -10.49 -5.01 -6.85
N THR A 248 -11.25 -6.10 -6.77
CA THR A 248 -12.73 -6.09 -6.80
C THR A 248 -13.33 -6.56 -5.47
N ASP A 249 -12.49 -6.90 -4.48
CA ASP A 249 -12.87 -7.21 -3.11
C ASP A 249 -11.66 -7.03 -2.17
N SER A 250 -11.89 -7.21 -0.87
CA SER A 250 -10.81 -7.31 0.12
C SER A 250 -9.80 -8.38 -0.27
N ASP A 251 -8.51 -8.10 -0.07
CA ASP A 251 -7.44 -8.98 -0.52
C ASP A 251 -6.19 -8.82 0.34
N THR A 252 -5.33 -9.84 0.33
CA THR A 252 -4.04 -9.82 1.02
C THR A 252 -2.92 -10.25 0.07
N ARG A 253 -1.90 -9.40 -0.07
CA ARG A 253 -0.73 -9.64 -0.93
C ARG A 253 0.52 -9.80 -0.08
N THR A 254 1.32 -10.81 -0.40
CA THR A 254 2.62 -11.05 0.23
C THR A 254 3.75 -10.84 -0.77
N LEU A 255 4.71 -10.01 -0.40
CA LEU A 255 5.85 -9.62 -1.23
C LEU A 255 7.13 -10.03 -0.51
N THR A 256 7.99 -10.76 -1.20
CA THR A 256 9.27 -11.21 -0.63
C THR A 256 10.41 -10.37 -1.17
N LEU A 257 11.23 -9.85 -0.27
CA LEU A 257 12.44 -9.11 -0.57
C LEU A 257 13.64 -9.85 0.01
N THR A 258 14.61 -10.21 -0.82
CA THR A 258 15.90 -10.71 -0.34
C THR A 258 16.85 -9.54 -0.14
N ILE A 259 17.36 -9.36 1.08
CA ILE A 259 18.37 -8.36 1.42
C ILE A 259 19.72 -9.07 1.56
N THR A 260 20.71 -8.64 0.79
CA THR A 260 22.08 -9.17 0.82
C THR A 260 23.04 -8.08 1.29
N ASN A 261 23.87 -8.37 2.30
CA ASN A 261 24.95 -7.46 2.67
C ASN A 261 26.18 -7.74 1.79
N ASN A 262 26.56 -6.80 0.92
CA ASN A 262 27.72 -6.96 0.05
C ASN A 262 29.01 -6.43 0.70
N THR A 263 28.92 -5.30 1.41
CA THR A 263 30.10 -4.56 1.89
C THR A 263 29.88 -3.77 3.18
N ALA A 264 28.65 -3.68 3.68
CA ALA A 264 28.31 -2.87 4.84
C ALA A 264 28.83 -3.50 6.13
N CYS A 265 29.31 -2.66 7.04
CA CYS A 265 29.65 -3.02 8.41
C CYS A 265 29.48 -1.78 9.30
N ASP A 266 29.35 -1.99 10.61
CA ASP A 266 29.14 -0.97 11.63
C ASP A 266 28.03 0.03 11.26
N THR A 267 26.90 -0.49 10.78
CA THR A 267 25.79 0.34 10.32
C THR A 267 24.44 -0.21 10.75
N GLU A 268 23.53 0.71 11.03
CA GLU A 268 22.12 0.46 11.27
C GLU A 268 21.32 1.49 10.47
N THR A 269 20.38 1.00 9.67
CA THR A 269 19.62 1.82 8.73
C THR A 269 18.20 1.27 8.57
N THR A 270 17.32 2.05 7.96
CA THR A 270 15.91 1.69 7.81
C THR A 270 15.57 1.61 6.34
N LEU A 271 15.00 0.46 5.94
CA LEU A 271 14.38 0.28 4.64
C LEU A 271 12.87 0.48 4.81
N VAL A 272 12.30 1.38 4.01
CA VAL A 272 10.86 1.66 4.01
C VAL A 272 10.24 1.05 2.75
N ASN A 273 9.09 0.42 2.90
CA ASN A 273 8.27 -0.03 1.77
C ASN A 273 6.85 0.51 1.93
N THR A 274 6.29 1.11 0.89
CA THR A 274 5.03 1.86 0.95
C THR A 274 4.02 1.32 -0.07
N ALA A 275 2.88 0.85 0.42
CA ALA A 275 1.73 0.50 -0.39
C ALA A 275 0.81 1.72 -0.57
N THR A 276 0.27 1.88 -1.77
CA THR A 276 -0.69 2.92 -2.14
C THR A 276 -1.93 2.28 -2.76
N LEU A 277 -3.08 2.53 -2.14
CA LEU A 277 -4.40 2.12 -2.61
C LEU A 277 -5.15 3.34 -3.15
N THR A 278 -5.76 3.22 -4.32
CA THR A 278 -6.60 4.27 -4.93
C THR A 278 -7.97 3.70 -5.27
N GLU A 279 -9.04 4.30 -4.76
CA GLU A 279 -10.43 3.88 -5.03
C GLU A 279 -10.84 4.21 -6.46
N GLY A 280 -11.71 3.37 -7.04
CA GLY A 280 -12.01 3.36 -8.48
C GLY A 280 -12.76 4.59 -8.99
N ASP A 281 -13.80 5.03 -8.27
CA ASP A 281 -14.67 6.12 -8.73
C ASP A 281 -14.27 7.45 -8.09
N SER A 282 -14.11 7.46 -6.76
CA SER A 282 -13.77 8.68 -6.02
C SER A 282 -12.33 9.10 -6.23
N GLY A 283 -11.45 8.17 -6.63
CA GLY A 283 -10.02 8.40 -6.76
C GLY A 283 -9.34 8.67 -5.42
N GLN A 284 -9.99 8.40 -4.28
CA GLN A 284 -9.40 8.65 -2.98
C GLN A 284 -8.19 7.75 -2.77
N VAL A 285 -7.09 8.35 -2.27
CA VAL A 285 -5.81 7.67 -2.07
C VAL A 285 -5.57 7.39 -0.59
N ARG A 286 -5.14 6.17 -0.29
CA ARG A 286 -4.70 5.73 1.05
C ARG A 286 -3.34 5.06 0.95
N THR A 287 -2.49 5.27 1.94
CA THR A 287 -1.13 4.71 1.96
C THR A 287 -0.84 4.02 3.27
N SER A 288 -0.07 2.93 3.23
CA SER A 288 0.47 2.28 4.41
C SER A 288 1.92 1.87 4.20
N SER A 289 2.77 2.10 5.19
CA SER A 289 4.20 1.82 5.10
C SER A 289 4.65 0.87 6.18
N ALA A 290 5.55 -0.03 5.82
CA ALA A 290 6.26 -0.89 6.75
C ALA A 290 7.76 -0.62 6.67
N THR A 291 8.43 -0.69 7.81
CA THR A 291 9.86 -0.42 7.93
C THR A 291 10.61 -1.65 8.42
N VAL A 292 11.79 -1.88 7.86
CA VAL A 292 12.72 -2.93 8.28
C VAL A 292 14.00 -2.29 8.75
N THR A 293 14.43 -2.59 9.97
CA THR A 293 15.75 -2.18 10.46
C THR A 293 16.81 -3.14 9.93
N VAL A 294 17.72 -2.63 9.09
CA VAL A 294 18.82 -3.41 8.51
C VAL A 294 20.10 -3.07 9.26
N ARG A 295 20.75 -4.10 9.82
CA ARG A 295 21.98 -3.96 10.61
C ARG A 295 23.09 -4.76 9.96
N ALA A 296 24.31 -4.21 10.00
CA ALA A 296 25.53 -4.95 9.79
C ALA A 296 26.37 -4.95 11.07
N PRO A 297 27.04 -6.06 11.41
CA PRO A 297 27.91 -6.11 12.58
C PRO A 297 29.08 -5.13 12.42
N ALA A 298 29.76 -4.82 13.53
CA ALA A 298 30.96 -3.99 13.53
C ALA A 298 31.96 -4.45 12.46
N CYS A 299 32.61 -3.49 11.81
CA CYS A 299 33.66 -3.79 10.85
C CYS A 299 34.72 -4.66 11.52
N GLN A 300 35.10 -5.74 10.85
CA GLN A 300 36.26 -6.51 11.26
C GLN A 300 37.46 -5.59 11.13
N VAL A 301 37.97 -5.12 12.28
CA VAL A 301 39.26 -4.44 12.34
C VAL A 301 40.29 -5.55 12.16
N LEU A 302 40.60 -5.87 10.91
CA LEU A 302 41.68 -6.79 10.63
C LEU A 302 42.96 -6.16 11.17
N GLU A 303 43.56 -6.79 12.17
CA GLU A 303 44.79 -6.30 12.78
C GLU A 303 45.85 -6.21 11.67
N GLN A 304 46.30 -4.99 11.36
CA GLN A 304 47.36 -4.75 10.39
C GLN A 304 48.71 -5.14 10.99
N CYS A 305 48.86 -6.38 11.41
CA CYS A 305 50.09 -6.94 11.93
C CYS A 305 50.14 -8.44 11.65
N THR A 306 51.31 -9.03 11.79
CA THR A 306 51.54 -10.46 11.48
C THR A 306 51.71 -11.28 12.74
N TYR A 307 51.30 -12.53 12.65
CA TYR A 307 51.53 -13.58 13.63
C TYR A 307 52.50 -14.63 13.07
N THR A 308 53.37 -15.18 13.92
CA THR A 308 54.27 -16.27 13.51
C THR A 308 53.53 -17.57 13.19
N GLN A 309 54.20 -18.49 12.50
CA GLN A 309 53.74 -19.87 12.32
C GLN A 309 53.40 -20.58 13.65
N GLY A 310 54.03 -20.19 14.76
CA GLY A 310 53.78 -20.76 16.08
C GLY A 310 52.40 -20.41 16.61
N TYR A 311 51.97 -19.16 16.42
CA TYR A 311 50.63 -18.72 16.81
C TYR A 311 49.55 -19.48 16.04
N TRP A 312 49.63 -19.49 14.70
CA TRP A 312 48.64 -20.15 13.85
C TRP A 312 48.56 -21.66 14.09
N LYS A 313 49.68 -22.28 14.47
CA LYS A 313 49.75 -23.70 14.82
C LYS A 313 48.97 -24.05 16.09
N THR A 314 48.85 -23.14 17.06
CA THR A 314 48.17 -23.39 18.34
C THR A 314 46.81 -22.72 18.49
N HIS A 315 46.43 -21.82 17.58
CA HIS A 315 45.16 -21.08 17.60
C HIS A 315 44.32 -21.38 16.35
N GLY A 316 43.95 -22.66 16.18
CA GLY A 316 43.18 -23.11 15.03
C GLY A 316 41.79 -22.47 14.93
N GLU A 317 41.23 -22.09 16.08
CA GLU A 317 39.96 -21.37 16.24
C GLU A 317 40.01 -19.92 15.75
N ALA A 318 41.22 -19.34 15.63
CA ALA A 318 41.42 -17.98 15.15
C ALA A 318 41.64 -17.90 13.63
N TRP A 319 41.63 -19.02 12.90
CA TRP A 319 41.89 -19.02 11.46
C TRP A 319 40.78 -18.27 10.70
N PRO A 320 41.12 -17.34 9.78
CA PRO A 320 40.14 -16.58 9.02
C PRO A 320 39.17 -17.47 8.23
N THR A 321 37.93 -16.99 8.06
CA THR A 321 36.92 -17.65 7.24
C THR A 321 37.46 -17.95 5.84
N GLY A 322 37.23 -19.18 5.35
CA GLY A 322 37.78 -19.67 4.08
C GLY A 322 39.07 -20.50 4.21
N TYR A 323 39.68 -20.55 5.40
CA TYR A 323 40.84 -21.38 5.70
C TYR A 323 40.53 -22.39 6.82
N PRO A 324 39.80 -23.49 6.54
CA PRO A 324 39.56 -24.49 7.58
C PRO A 324 40.85 -25.27 7.89
N THR A 325 41.11 -25.54 9.17
CA THR A 325 42.30 -26.28 9.65
C THR A 325 42.43 -27.70 9.07
N THR A 326 41.30 -28.24 8.58
CA THR A 326 41.16 -29.55 7.96
C THR A 326 41.40 -29.57 6.45
N ALA A 327 41.51 -28.42 5.77
CA ALA A 327 41.81 -28.35 4.35
C ALA A 327 43.09 -29.12 4.03
N ILE A 328 43.12 -29.88 2.93
CA ILE A 328 44.31 -30.60 2.50
C ILE A 328 45.32 -29.62 1.90
N PHE A 329 46.59 -29.75 2.32
CA PHE A 329 47.69 -28.92 1.84
C PHE A 329 48.27 -29.50 0.54
N TYR A 330 47.84 -28.97 -0.60
CA TYR A 330 48.21 -29.44 -1.94
C TYR A 330 48.17 -30.98 -2.05
N SER A 331 49.14 -31.60 -2.71
CA SER A 331 49.22 -33.05 -2.87
C SER A 331 49.90 -33.78 -1.69
N SER A 332 50.05 -33.15 -0.52
CA SER A 332 50.70 -33.80 0.63
C SER A 332 49.87 -34.90 1.30
N GLY A 333 48.55 -34.92 1.05
CA GLY A 333 47.61 -35.81 1.75
C GLY A 333 47.44 -35.48 3.24
N LYS A 334 47.98 -34.34 3.72
CA LYS A 334 47.88 -33.86 5.09
C LYS A 334 47.06 -32.59 5.14
N SER A 335 46.33 -32.36 6.25
CA SER A 335 45.68 -31.07 6.44
C SER A 335 46.70 -29.95 6.68
N TRP A 336 46.33 -28.69 6.42
CA TRP A 336 47.16 -27.52 6.72
C TRP A 336 47.63 -27.52 8.18
N MET A 337 46.73 -27.83 9.12
CA MET A 337 47.10 -27.96 10.53
C MET A 337 48.09 -29.11 10.76
N THR A 338 47.88 -30.28 10.16
CA THR A 338 48.81 -31.43 10.25
C THR A 338 50.19 -31.07 9.71
N VAL A 339 50.25 -30.29 8.62
CA VAL A 339 51.51 -29.79 8.06
C VAL A 339 52.26 -28.92 9.06
N LEU A 340 51.61 -27.94 9.71
CA LEU A 340 52.23 -27.11 10.77
C LEU A 340 52.72 -27.91 11.98
N TRP A 341 52.04 -29.02 12.31
CA TRP A 341 52.46 -29.94 13.37
C TRP A 341 53.57 -30.92 12.94
N THR A 342 53.81 -31.10 11.64
CA THR A 342 54.86 -31.99 11.13
C THR A 342 56.24 -31.30 11.17
N PRO A 343 57.20 -31.78 11.98
CA PRO A 343 58.51 -31.15 12.06
C PRO A 343 59.29 -31.28 10.74
N PRO A 344 60.04 -30.25 10.30
CA PRO A 344 60.91 -30.33 9.11
C PRO A 344 62.18 -31.15 9.40
N ALA A 345 62.03 -32.45 9.65
CA ALA A 345 63.10 -33.35 10.03
C ALA A 345 64.28 -33.28 9.04
N LYS A 346 65.51 -33.24 9.57
CA LYS A 346 66.74 -33.11 8.78
C LYS A 346 66.76 -31.90 7.82
N GLY A 347 66.04 -30.83 8.17
CA GLY A 347 65.93 -29.63 7.33
C GLY A 347 65.17 -29.87 6.04
N ASN A 348 64.07 -30.63 6.09
CA ASN A 348 63.18 -30.85 4.94
C ASN A 348 62.59 -29.51 4.47
N ALA A 349 63.09 -29.00 3.35
CA ALA A 349 62.70 -27.69 2.83
C ALA A 349 61.25 -27.61 2.34
N TYR A 350 60.59 -28.75 2.07
CA TYR A 350 59.14 -28.77 1.82
C TYR A 350 58.37 -28.24 3.02
N TYR A 351 58.63 -28.81 4.20
CA TYR A 351 57.95 -28.41 5.44
C TYR A 351 58.39 -27.03 5.93
N ILE A 352 59.65 -26.65 5.72
CA ILE A 352 60.13 -25.29 6.06
C ILE A 352 59.34 -24.23 5.28
N LEU A 353 59.22 -24.39 3.95
CA LEU A 353 58.41 -23.47 3.15
C LEU A 353 56.93 -23.56 3.54
N ALA A 354 56.40 -24.77 3.74
CA ALA A 354 54.98 -24.96 4.00
C ALA A 354 54.53 -24.26 5.28
N HIS A 355 55.33 -24.34 6.36
CA HIS A 355 55.00 -23.67 7.61
C HIS A 355 54.92 -22.15 7.44
N GLN A 356 55.90 -21.56 6.76
CA GLN A 356 55.95 -20.11 6.55
C GLN A 356 54.88 -19.63 5.56
N TYR A 357 54.59 -20.44 4.53
CA TYR A 357 53.55 -20.16 3.57
C TYR A 357 52.15 -20.17 4.19
N ILE A 358 51.84 -21.18 5.00
CA ILE A 358 50.55 -21.26 5.71
C ILE A 358 50.36 -20.03 6.59
N ALA A 359 51.37 -19.69 7.40
CA ALA A 359 51.32 -18.51 8.27
C ALA A 359 51.14 -17.21 7.47
N ALA A 360 51.83 -17.05 6.35
CA ALA A 360 51.73 -15.84 5.52
C ALA A 360 50.35 -15.70 4.86
N LYS A 361 49.76 -16.79 4.36
CA LYS A 361 48.37 -16.77 3.84
C LYS A 361 47.36 -16.41 4.92
N LEU A 362 47.52 -16.96 6.13
CA LEU A 362 46.63 -16.66 7.26
C LEU A 362 46.79 -15.20 7.72
N ASN A 363 48.01 -14.67 7.77
CA ASN A 363 48.25 -13.25 8.07
C ASN A 363 47.58 -12.32 7.05
N VAL A 364 47.73 -12.60 5.74
CA VAL A 364 47.07 -11.82 4.69
C VAL A 364 45.55 -11.94 4.76
N ALA A 365 45.02 -13.14 5.03
CA ALA A 365 43.60 -13.36 5.23
C ALA A 365 43.07 -12.68 6.51
N ASN A 366 43.94 -12.50 7.51
CA ASN A 366 43.69 -11.72 8.72
C ASN A 366 44.00 -10.22 8.54
N GLY A 367 44.21 -9.77 7.29
CA GLY A 367 44.33 -8.38 6.84
C GLY A 367 45.69 -7.71 6.94
N ALA A 368 46.76 -8.47 7.20
CA ALA A 368 48.11 -7.96 7.01
C ALA A 368 48.37 -7.67 5.51
N VAL A 369 48.85 -6.47 5.19
CA VAL A 369 49.17 -6.07 3.81
C VAL A 369 50.60 -6.53 3.46
N PRO A 370 50.79 -7.49 2.51
CA PRO A 370 52.11 -7.97 2.16
C PRO A 370 52.83 -6.98 1.23
N PRO A 371 54.11 -6.66 1.47
CA PRO A 371 54.95 -5.97 0.48
C PRO A 371 55.02 -6.74 -0.85
N ALA A 372 55.34 -6.04 -1.95
CA ALA A 372 55.37 -6.65 -3.29
C ALA A 372 56.23 -7.92 -3.38
N ALA A 373 57.39 -7.95 -2.70
CA ALA A 373 58.26 -9.14 -2.66
C ALA A 373 57.61 -10.33 -1.92
N VAL A 374 56.82 -10.07 -0.88
CA VAL A 374 56.09 -11.10 -0.12
C VAL A 374 54.91 -11.61 -0.94
N ALA A 375 54.17 -10.71 -1.60
CA ALA A 375 53.10 -11.09 -2.52
C ALA A 375 53.61 -11.99 -3.65
N GLN A 376 54.76 -11.63 -4.25
CA GLN A 376 55.41 -12.47 -5.25
C GLN A 376 55.87 -13.82 -4.68
N ALA A 377 56.47 -13.83 -3.48
CA ALA A 377 56.89 -15.07 -2.83
C ALA A 377 55.71 -16.01 -2.51
N LEU A 378 54.53 -15.47 -2.19
CA LEU A 378 53.30 -16.27 -2.04
C LEU A 378 52.88 -16.90 -3.36
N THR A 379 52.88 -16.16 -4.47
CA THR A 379 52.56 -16.68 -5.81
C THR A 379 53.59 -17.73 -6.28
N ASP A 380 54.87 -17.49 -6.02
CA ASP A 380 55.94 -18.42 -6.37
C ASP A 380 55.86 -19.70 -5.52
N ALA A 381 55.53 -19.60 -4.24
CA ALA A 381 55.30 -20.75 -3.36
C ALA A 381 54.07 -21.56 -3.79
N ASP A 382 52.97 -20.89 -4.15
CA ASP A 382 51.77 -21.50 -4.75
C ASP A 382 52.18 -22.39 -5.95
N THR A 383 52.91 -21.81 -6.90
CA THR A 383 53.41 -22.51 -8.09
C THR A 383 54.35 -23.66 -7.71
N TRP A 384 55.24 -23.44 -6.74
CA TRP A 384 56.21 -24.44 -6.30
C TRP A 384 55.55 -25.67 -5.66
N PHE A 385 54.48 -25.49 -4.88
CA PHE A 385 53.72 -26.60 -4.29
C PHE A 385 52.84 -27.32 -5.32
N MET A 386 52.19 -26.61 -6.25
CA MET A 386 51.38 -27.24 -7.31
C MET A 386 52.22 -28.16 -8.21
N GLY A 387 53.50 -27.83 -8.43
CA GLY A 387 54.41 -28.67 -9.21
C GLY A 387 54.88 -29.95 -8.50
N ARG A 388 54.37 -30.27 -7.30
CA ARG A 388 54.82 -31.40 -6.48
C ARG A 388 53.69 -32.34 -6.11
N THR A 389 54.01 -33.64 -6.12
CA THR A 389 53.03 -34.72 -5.93
C THR A 389 53.00 -35.30 -4.52
N ASN A 390 53.91 -34.90 -3.63
CA ASN A 390 53.98 -35.35 -2.23
C ASN A 390 54.82 -34.39 -1.36
N ASP A 391 55.02 -34.76 -0.09
CA ASP A 391 55.81 -34.05 0.93
C ASP A 391 57.30 -34.47 0.97
N ALA A 392 57.82 -35.09 -0.11
CA ALA A 392 59.20 -35.54 -0.17
C ALA A 392 60.18 -34.35 -0.12
N ALA A 393 61.27 -34.55 0.61
CA ALA A 393 62.30 -33.53 0.77
C ALA A 393 62.94 -33.18 -0.58
N PRO A 394 62.88 -31.90 -1.02
CA PRO A 394 63.50 -31.48 -2.26
C PRO A 394 65.03 -31.43 -2.13
N SER A 395 65.72 -31.56 -3.26
CA SER A 395 67.17 -31.38 -3.40
C SER A 395 67.49 -30.34 -4.48
N GLY A 396 68.78 -29.98 -4.61
CA GLY A 396 69.27 -29.10 -5.68
C GLY A 396 68.60 -27.72 -5.77
N THR A 397 68.27 -27.30 -6.99
CA THR A 397 67.61 -26.01 -7.30
C THR A 397 66.27 -25.87 -6.60
N ALA A 398 65.48 -26.94 -6.59
CA ALA A 398 64.18 -27.00 -5.93
C ALA A 398 64.27 -26.75 -4.42
N ARG A 399 65.29 -27.32 -3.75
CA ARG A 399 65.57 -27.05 -2.32
C ARG A 399 65.95 -25.59 -2.11
N THR A 400 66.80 -25.06 -2.97
CA THR A 400 67.29 -23.68 -2.88
C THR A 400 66.13 -22.69 -3.00
N GLN A 401 65.28 -22.86 -4.01
CA GLN A 401 64.06 -22.07 -4.20
C GLN A 401 63.14 -22.10 -2.97
N ALA A 402 62.89 -23.29 -2.41
CA ALA A 402 62.04 -23.43 -1.23
C ALA A 402 62.57 -22.65 -0.03
N LEU A 403 63.89 -22.73 0.24
CA LEU A 403 64.51 -22.02 1.35
C LEU A 403 64.52 -20.50 1.13
N THR A 404 64.72 -20.03 -0.11
CA THR A 404 64.63 -18.60 -0.46
C THR A 404 63.22 -18.07 -0.20
N LEU A 405 62.19 -18.75 -0.71
CA LEU A 405 60.79 -18.36 -0.50
C LEU A 405 60.44 -18.40 0.99
N ALA A 406 60.86 -19.45 1.70
CA ALA A 406 60.60 -19.59 3.13
C ALA A 406 61.22 -18.44 3.94
N GLY A 407 62.41 -17.97 3.57
CA GLY A 407 63.05 -16.82 4.20
C GLY A 407 62.28 -15.50 4.01
N ILE A 408 61.77 -15.25 2.80
CA ILE A 408 60.95 -14.05 2.51
C ILE A 408 59.66 -14.09 3.34
N LEU A 409 58.98 -15.24 3.35
CA LEU A 409 57.72 -15.40 4.08
C LEU A 409 57.93 -15.38 5.60
N ALA A 410 59.03 -15.93 6.10
CA ALA A 410 59.41 -15.84 7.51
C ALA A 410 59.60 -14.39 7.95
N ALA A 411 60.35 -13.59 7.19
CA ALA A 411 60.56 -12.17 7.50
C ALA A 411 59.23 -11.38 7.54
N PHE A 412 58.26 -11.75 6.72
CA PHE A 412 56.90 -11.20 6.81
C PHE A 412 56.18 -11.65 8.07
N ASN A 413 56.10 -12.96 8.33
CA ASN A 413 55.37 -13.52 9.47
C ASN A 413 55.91 -13.04 10.82
N GLU A 414 57.23 -12.86 10.91
CA GLU A 414 57.93 -12.36 12.11
C GLU A 414 57.88 -10.83 12.22
N GLY A 415 57.19 -10.13 11.30
CA GLY A 415 56.99 -8.68 11.32
C GLY A 415 58.24 -7.87 10.97
N THR A 416 59.29 -8.50 10.42
CA THR A 416 60.50 -7.80 9.94
C THR A 416 60.23 -7.05 8.64
N THR A 417 59.27 -7.52 7.84
CA THR A 417 58.78 -6.83 6.63
C THR A 417 57.26 -6.75 6.67
N GLY A 418 56.67 -5.73 6.04
CA GLY A 418 55.23 -5.51 6.10
C GLY A 418 54.81 -4.71 7.34
N PRO A 419 53.61 -4.93 7.87
CA PRO A 419 52.99 -3.98 8.80
C PRO A 419 53.44 -4.16 10.27
N GLY A 420 54.41 -5.03 10.55
CA GLY A 420 54.94 -5.32 11.89
C GLY A 420 54.24 -6.50 12.58
N HIS A 421 54.77 -6.97 13.71
CA HIS A 421 54.25 -8.14 14.44
C HIS A 421 53.18 -7.74 15.47
N CYS A 422 52.12 -8.53 15.61
CA CYS A 422 51.12 -8.32 16.67
C CYS A 422 51.76 -8.66 18.02
N GLY A 423 51.93 -7.66 18.90
CA GLY A 423 52.86 -7.77 20.03
C GLY A 423 52.52 -8.83 21.10
N SER A 424 53.44 -8.98 22.05
CA SER A 424 53.11 -9.15 23.47
C SER A 424 53.28 -7.83 24.28
N THR A 425 53.37 -6.69 23.55
CA THR A 425 53.36 -5.21 23.88
C THR A 425 54.63 -4.54 24.44
N PRO A 426 54.83 -3.18 24.29
CA PRO A 426 53.98 -2.11 23.71
C PRO A 426 54.60 -1.22 22.59
N THR A 427 53.73 -0.44 21.93
CA THR A 427 54.03 0.66 20.98
C THR A 427 54.98 1.71 21.53
N THR A 428 55.85 2.29 20.68
CA THR A 428 56.42 3.63 20.95
C THR A 428 56.52 4.49 19.70
N ASN A 429 55.74 5.58 19.78
CA ASN A 429 55.67 6.85 19.04
C ASN A 429 55.36 6.87 17.54
#